data_AF-A0A1H0PZK1-F1
#
_entry.id   AF-A0A1H0PZK1-F1
#
_cell.length_a   1.000
_cell.length_b   1.000
_cell.length_c   1.000
_cell.angle_alpha   90.00
_cell.angle_beta   90.00
_cell.angle_gamma   90.00
#
_symmetry.space_group_name_H-M   'P 1'
#
loop_
_entity.id
_entity.type
_entity.pdbx_description
1 polymer ?
#
loop_
_entity_poly.entity_id
_entity_poly.type
_entity_poly.pdbx_seq_one_letter_code
_entity_poly.pdbx_strand_id
1 'polypeptide(L)'
;MPETQTPSETAQWFAMLGLGDVPHYSVISITLSNEPIEHWFYKRNRLRPESLKLELLVPSTGGWRVDLARHDKLFQTQWRLGDDLRVESQQLRYLKLVEWPRLLSVMDFPQLIGSLERTLQVSFLPHADIGARLLEPETLASNPQLRQWLTPCASSLGWNRKVQPG
;
A
#
# COMPACT_ATOMS: atom_id res chain seq x y z
N MET A 1 -28.68 22.69 -14.49
CA MET A 1 -27.27 23.09 -14.27
C MET A 1 -26.48 21.81 -14.10
N PRO A 2 -25.35 21.59 -14.79
CA PRO A 2 -24.57 20.38 -14.56
C PRO A 2 -23.94 20.52 -13.18
N GLU A 3 -24.25 19.60 -12.27
CA GLU A 3 -23.55 19.47 -11.00
C GLU A 3 -22.08 19.21 -11.33
N THR A 4 -21.21 20.17 -11.02
CA THR A 4 -19.76 19.96 -11.03
C THR A 4 -19.47 18.91 -9.98
N GLN A 5 -19.47 17.63 -10.39
CA GLN A 5 -19.09 16.52 -9.54
C GLN A 5 -17.65 16.73 -9.12
N THR A 6 -17.43 17.01 -7.83
CA THR A 6 -16.09 17.03 -7.25
C THR A 6 -15.42 15.70 -7.57
N PRO A 7 -14.22 15.69 -8.18
CA PRO A 7 -13.52 14.45 -8.50
C PRO A 7 -13.36 13.61 -7.23
N SER A 8 -13.58 12.29 -7.34
CA SER A 8 -13.34 11.38 -6.21
C SER A 8 -11.89 11.48 -5.75
N GLU A 9 -11.64 11.20 -4.48
CA GLU A 9 -10.28 11.21 -3.92
C GLU A 9 -9.32 10.35 -4.74
N THR A 10 -9.78 9.18 -5.19
CA THR A 10 -8.98 8.31 -6.06
C THR A 10 -8.71 8.95 -7.41
N ALA A 11 -9.67 9.63 -8.04
CA ALA A 11 -9.43 10.37 -9.28
C ALA A 11 -8.39 11.49 -9.09
N GLN A 12 -8.43 12.19 -7.95
CA GLN A 12 -7.42 13.20 -7.60
C GLN A 12 -6.03 12.58 -7.43
N TRP A 13 -5.94 11.41 -6.80
CA TRP A 13 -4.67 10.67 -6.66
C TRP A 13 -4.12 10.22 -8.02
N PHE A 14 -4.95 9.66 -8.91
CA PHE A 14 -4.53 9.34 -10.27
C PHE A 14 -4.09 10.59 -11.05
N ALA A 15 -4.82 11.70 -10.94
CA ALA A 15 -4.46 12.97 -11.57
C ALA A 15 -3.12 13.51 -11.06
N MET A 16 -2.84 13.43 -9.75
CA MET A 16 -1.55 13.79 -9.15
C MET A 16 -0.39 13.01 -9.77
N LEU A 17 -0.62 11.74 -10.13
CA LEU A 17 0.36 10.90 -10.80
C LEU A 17 0.48 11.16 -12.32
N GLY A 18 -0.29 12.10 -12.88
CA GLY A 18 -0.36 12.34 -14.32
C GLY A 18 -1.16 11.27 -15.07
N LEU A 19 -2.05 10.56 -14.39
CA LEU A 19 -2.80 9.41 -14.89
C LEU A 19 -4.32 9.69 -14.95
N GLY A 20 -4.71 10.92 -15.30
CA GLY A 20 -6.12 11.34 -15.34
C GLY A 20 -6.99 10.57 -16.34
N ASP A 21 -6.41 10.11 -17.46
CA ASP A 21 -7.12 9.49 -18.58
C ASP A 21 -6.93 7.97 -18.67
N VAL A 22 -6.70 7.30 -17.54
CA VAL A 22 -6.51 5.84 -17.53
C VAL A 22 -7.78 5.06 -17.87
N PRO A 23 -7.66 3.84 -18.42
CA PRO A 23 -8.80 2.98 -18.66
C PRO A 23 -9.66 2.78 -17.42
N HIS A 24 -10.98 2.69 -17.62
CA HIS A 24 -11.89 2.25 -16.56
C HIS A 24 -11.46 0.86 -16.05
N TYR A 25 -11.59 0.65 -14.74
CA TYR A 25 -11.13 -0.55 -14.04
C TYR A 25 -9.62 -0.76 -13.96
N SER A 26 -8.81 0.23 -14.36
CA SER A 26 -7.39 0.24 -14.01
C SER A 26 -7.22 0.20 -12.50
N VAL A 27 -6.20 -0.52 -12.02
CA VAL A 27 -5.88 -0.62 -10.60
C VAL A 27 -4.38 -0.47 -10.45
N ILE A 28 -3.95 0.34 -9.48
CA ILE A 28 -2.55 0.40 -9.05
C ILE A 28 -2.44 -0.26 -7.68
N SER A 29 -1.43 -1.10 -7.50
CA SER A 29 -1.11 -1.74 -6.22
C SER A 29 0.32 -1.39 -5.80
N ILE A 30 0.52 -1.09 -4.52
CA ILE A 30 1.83 -0.76 -3.96
C ILE A 30 2.05 -1.66 -2.75
N THR A 31 3.10 -2.46 -2.79
CA THR A 31 3.41 -3.40 -1.71
C THR A 31 4.71 -3.02 -1.02
N LEU A 32 4.66 -2.91 0.31
CA LEU A 32 5.82 -2.80 1.18
C LEU A 32 5.89 -4.00 2.12
N SER A 33 7.09 -4.35 2.57
CA SER A 33 7.32 -5.50 3.44
C SER A 33 8.57 -5.29 4.28
N ASN A 34 8.62 -5.89 5.48
CA ASN A 34 9.83 -5.95 6.30
C ASN A 34 10.78 -7.11 5.89
N GLU A 35 10.38 -7.88 4.89
CA GLU A 35 11.16 -8.91 4.20
C GLU A 35 11.23 -8.61 2.70
N PRO A 36 12.26 -9.10 1.98
CA PRO A 36 12.30 -9.05 0.52
C PRO A 36 11.01 -9.57 -0.09
N ILE A 37 10.43 -8.83 -1.04
CA ILE A 37 9.12 -9.13 -1.61
C ILE A 37 9.05 -10.55 -2.23
N GLU A 38 10.18 -11.02 -2.74
CA GLU A 38 10.39 -12.36 -3.25
C GLU A 38 10.10 -13.50 -2.26
N HIS A 39 10.30 -13.25 -0.96
CA HIS A 39 9.97 -14.20 0.09
C HIS A 39 8.46 -14.46 0.14
N TRP A 40 7.62 -13.48 -0.18
CA TRP A 40 6.17 -13.65 -0.20
C TRP A 40 5.65 -14.46 -1.39
N PHE A 41 6.36 -14.45 -2.51
CA PHE A 41 5.92 -15.07 -3.76
C PHE A 41 6.55 -16.43 -4.04
N TYR A 42 7.88 -16.55 -3.93
CA TYR A 42 8.59 -17.75 -4.38
C TYR A 42 9.62 -18.31 -3.36
N LYS A 43 9.89 -17.62 -2.26
CA LYS A 43 10.76 -18.11 -1.16
C LYS A 43 10.04 -18.07 0.20
N ARG A 44 8.81 -18.59 0.27
CA ARG A 44 7.94 -18.50 1.46
C ARG A 44 8.53 -19.11 2.73
N ASN A 45 9.37 -20.14 2.58
CA ASN A 45 10.10 -20.76 3.68
C ASN A 45 11.14 -19.82 4.36
N ARG A 46 11.42 -18.65 3.77
CA ARG A 46 12.30 -17.63 4.35
C ARG A 46 11.56 -16.58 5.16
N LEU A 47 10.22 -16.59 5.15
CA LEU A 47 9.43 -15.68 5.97
C LEU A 47 9.52 -16.11 7.44
N ARG A 48 9.68 -15.13 8.31
CA ARG A 48 9.57 -15.31 9.75
C ARG A 48 8.09 -15.17 10.15
N PRO A 49 7.66 -15.74 11.28
CA PRO A 49 6.29 -15.57 11.77
C PRO A 49 5.86 -14.09 11.85
N GLU A 50 6.77 -13.21 12.26
CA GLU A 50 6.59 -11.77 12.40
C GLU A 50 6.77 -10.97 11.10
N SER A 51 7.00 -11.62 9.95
CA SER A 51 7.09 -10.92 8.67
C SER A 51 5.75 -10.26 8.34
N LEU A 52 5.82 -9.01 7.87
CA LEU A 52 4.67 -8.15 7.57
C LEU A 52 4.67 -7.77 6.08
N LYS A 53 3.48 -7.78 5.49
CA LYS A 53 3.22 -7.27 4.15
C LYS A 53 2.12 -6.23 4.23
N LEU A 54 2.40 -5.03 3.72
CA LEU A 54 1.46 -3.92 3.58
C LEU A 54 1.16 -3.73 2.09
N GLU A 55 -0.10 -3.73 1.69
CA GLU A 55 -0.53 -3.63 0.30
C GLU A 55 -1.61 -2.56 0.15
N LEU A 56 -1.30 -1.47 -0.55
CA LEU A 56 -2.26 -0.48 -1.00
C LEU A 56 -2.83 -0.91 -2.35
N LEU A 57 -4.15 -0.84 -2.49
CA LEU A 57 -4.90 -1.05 -3.73
C LEU A 57 -5.73 0.19 -4.04
N VAL A 58 -5.50 0.77 -5.21
CA VAL A 58 -6.18 1.99 -5.67
C VAL A 58 -6.82 1.73 -7.03
N PRO A 59 -8.13 1.41 -7.09
CA PRO A 59 -8.83 1.26 -8.35
C PRO A 59 -9.20 2.64 -8.93
N SER A 60 -9.04 2.83 -10.24
CA SER A 60 -9.46 4.05 -10.97
C SER A 60 -10.91 4.48 -10.73
N THR A 61 -11.75 3.53 -10.33
CA THR A 61 -13.14 3.75 -9.92
C THR A 61 -13.42 3.01 -8.61
N GLY A 62 -14.16 3.64 -7.69
CA GLY A 62 -14.45 3.09 -6.37
C GLY A 62 -13.51 3.61 -5.28
N GLY A 63 -13.38 2.83 -4.19
CA GLY A 63 -12.58 3.20 -3.02
C GLY A 63 -11.26 2.46 -2.95
N TRP A 64 -10.23 3.14 -2.44
CA TRP A 64 -8.94 2.54 -2.12
C TRP A 64 -9.02 1.66 -0.86
N ARG A 65 -8.04 0.77 -0.71
CA ARG A 65 -7.89 -0.11 0.46
C ARG A 65 -6.42 -0.35 0.77
N VAL A 66 -6.07 -0.38 2.04
CA VAL A 66 -4.75 -0.80 2.52
C VAL A 66 -4.91 -2.05 3.36
N ASP A 67 -4.16 -3.10 3.07
CA ASP A 67 -4.13 -4.36 3.79
C ASP A 67 -2.76 -4.55 4.46
N LEU A 68 -2.71 -4.69 5.78
CA LEU A 68 -1.55 -5.13 6.53
C LEU A 68 -1.78 -6.56 7.03
N ALA A 69 -0.92 -7.48 6.63
CA ALA A 69 -0.99 -8.87 7.04
C ALA A 69 0.34 -9.32 7.66
N ARG A 70 0.24 -10.10 8.74
CA ARG A 70 1.36 -10.83 9.32
C ARG A 70 1.41 -12.26 8.79
N HIS A 71 2.62 -12.78 8.56
CA HIS A 71 2.82 -14.07 7.90
C HIS A 71 2.15 -15.25 8.63
N ASP A 72 2.28 -15.29 9.96
CA ASP A 72 1.66 -16.31 10.83
C ASP A 72 0.16 -16.12 11.06
N LYS A 73 -0.46 -15.13 10.40
CA LYS A 73 -1.89 -14.78 10.51
C LYS A 73 -2.31 -14.37 11.92
N LEU A 74 -1.36 -13.94 12.77
CA LEU A 74 -1.69 -13.51 14.12
C LEU A 74 -2.65 -12.31 14.14
N PHE A 75 -2.52 -11.43 13.16
CA PHE A 75 -3.49 -10.38 12.88
C PHE A 75 -3.53 -10.02 11.39
N GLN A 76 -4.62 -9.39 11.01
CA GLN A 76 -4.79 -8.66 9.76
C GLN A 76 -5.48 -7.33 10.05
N THR A 77 -4.96 -6.26 9.46
CA THR A 77 -5.53 -4.92 9.61
C THR A 77 -5.81 -4.33 8.25
N GLN A 78 -6.92 -3.61 8.11
CA GLN A 78 -7.35 -3.04 6.86
C GLN A 78 -7.88 -1.62 7.05
N TRP A 79 -7.43 -0.70 6.20
CA TRP A 79 -7.93 0.66 6.11
C TRP A 79 -8.68 0.82 4.80
N ARG A 80 -9.81 1.51 4.85
CA ARG A 80 -10.64 1.82 3.67
C ARG A 80 -11.07 3.28 3.71
N LEU A 81 -11.54 3.76 2.57
CA LEU A 81 -12.21 5.05 2.44
C LEU A 81 -13.25 5.26 3.56
N GLY A 82 -13.29 6.48 4.12
CA GLY A 82 -14.27 6.87 5.14
C GLY A 82 -13.89 6.50 6.58
N ASP A 83 -12.59 6.38 6.89
CA ASP A 83 -12.06 6.01 8.21
C ASP A 83 -12.53 4.63 8.73
N ASP A 84 -12.81 3.71 7.80
CA ASP A 84 -13.16 2.31 8.11
C ASP A 84 -11.88 1.49 8.32
N LEU A 85 -11.46 1.45 9.59
CA LEU A 85 -10.39 0.59 10.09
C LEU A 85 -10.97 -0.72 10.63
N ARG A 86 -10.48 -1.84 10.10
CA ARG A 86 -10.84 -3.20 10.53
C ARG A 86 -9.61 -3.95 11.02
N VAL A 87 -9.72 -4.57 12.19
CA VAL A 87 -8.66 -5.38 12.77
C VAL A 87 -9.22 -6.76 13.08
N GLU A 88 -8.60 -7.78 12.53
CA GLU A 88 -8.90 -9.18 12.78
C GLU A 88 -7.71 -9.80 13.51
N SER A 89 -7.95 -10.37 14.69
CA SER A 89 -6.92 -11.10 15.45
C SER A 89 -7.57 -12.01 16.48
N GLN A 90 -6.87 -13.10 16.83
CA GLN A 90 -7.25 -13.95 17.97
C GLN A 90 -6.68 -13.44 19.31
N GLN A 91 -5.74 -12.47 19.28
CA GLN A 91 -5.13 -11.93 20.49
C GLN A 91 -5.73 -10.57 20.86
N LEU A 92 -6.24 -10.46 22.09
CA LEU A 92 -6.84 -9.24 22.64
C LEU A 92 -5.92 -8.01 22.55
N ARG A 93 -4.61 -8.22 22.64
CA ARG A 93 -3.59 -7.18 22.44
C ARG A 93 -3.85 -6.38 21.16
N TYR A 94 -3.98 -7.05 20.01
CA TYR A 94 -4.12 -6.38 18.72
C TYR A 94 -5.50 -5.74 18.55
N LEU A 95 -6.52 -6.27 19.23
CA LEU A 95 -7.88 -5.72 19.15
C LEU A 95 -8.10 -4.49 20.04
N LYS A 96 -7.40 -4.40 21.19
CA LYS A 96 -7.71 -3.41 22.23
C LYS A 96 -6.55 -2.56 22.72
N LEU A 97 -5.31 -3.04 22.60
CA LEU A 97 -4.15 -2.38 23.19
C LEU A 97 -3.24 -1.73 22.15
N VAL A 98 -3.26 -2.22 20.92
CA VAL A 98 -2.53 -1.60 19.81
C VAL A 98 -3.27 -0.36 19.35
N GLU A 99 -2.62 0.79 19.46
CA GLU A 99 -3.08 2.06 18.88
C GLU A 99 -2.82 2.05 17.38
N TRP A 100 -3.78 1.53 16.63
CA TRP A 100 -3.71 1.49 15.18
C TRP A 100 -3.79 2.91 14.60
N PRO A 101 -2.83 3.33 13.76
CA PRO A 101 -2.89 4.63 13.12
C PRO A 101 -4.11 4.73 12.21
N ARG A 102 -4.70 5.93 12.12
CA ARG A 102 -5.77 6.21 11.16
C ARG A 102 -5.18 6.53 9.79
N LEU A 103 -5.96 6.25 8.73
CA LEU A 103 -5.66 6.66 7.37
C LEU A 103 -6.94 7.25 6.79
N LEU A 104 -7.03 8.59 6.75
CA LEU A 104 -8.22 9.30 6.28
C LEU A 104 -8.19 9.51 4.77
N SER A 105 -6.99 9.56 4.18
CA SER A 105 -6.76 9.79 2.77
C SER A 105 -5.68 8.86 2.23
N VAL A 106 -5.84 8.37 1.01
CA VAL A 106 -4.79 7.67 0.25
C VAL A 106 -3.57 8.55 0.08
N MET A 107 -3.71 9.87 0.01
CA MET A 107 -2.57 10.80 -0.08
C MET A 107 -1.61 10.66 1.12
N ASP A 108 -2.13 10.27 2.27
CA ASP A 108 -1.39 10.11 3.53
C ASP A 108 -0.80 8.70 3.71
N PHE A 109 -0.93 7.83 2.70
CA PHE A 109 -0.40 6.46 2.77
C PHE A 109 1.09 6.41 3.13
N PRO A 110 2.01 7.19 2.53
CA PRO A 110 3.43 7.15 2.91
C PRO A 110 3.69 7.41 4.41
N GLN A 111 2.88 8.27 5.04
CA GLN A 111 2.97 8.64 6.45
C GLN A 111 2.44 7.53 7.38
N LEU A 112 1.55 6.67 6.87
CA LEU A 112 1.07 5.50 7.59
C LEU A 112 2.22 4.56 7.96
N ILE A 113 3.21 4.39 7.07
CA ILE A 113 4.31 3.44 7.25
C ILE A 113 5.08 3.76 8.54
N GLY A 114 5.57 4.99 8.69
CA GLY A 114 6.33 5.39 9.89
C GLY A 114 5.51 5.35 11.18
N SER A 115 4.19 5.43 11.09
CA SER A 115 3.31 5.23 12.25
C SER A 115 3.17 3.75 12.60
N LEU A 116 3.02 2.89 11.61
CA LEU A 116 2.99 1.43 11.80
C LEU A 116 4.30 0.89 12.36
N GLU A 117 5.44 1.38 11.88
CA GLU A 117 6.77 1.00 12.40
C GLU A 117 6.89 1.28 13.89
N ARG A 118 6.45 2.45 14.35
CA ARG A 118 6.43 2.82 15.77
C ARG A 118 5.45 1.97 16.57
N THR A 119 4.21 1.83 16.09
CA THR A 119 3.15 1.07 16.76
C THR A 119 3.50 -0.41 16.92
N LEU A 120 4.13 -1.01 15.90
CA LEU A 120 4.43 -2.45 15.87
C LEU A 120 5.87 -2.78 16.26
N GLN A 121 6.73 -1.77 16.42
CA GLN A 121 8.16 -1.90 16.70
C GLN A 121 8.88 -2.74 15.63
N VAL A 122 8.66 -2.37 14.37
CA VAL A 122 9.23 -3.03 13.17
C VAL A 122 9.80 -1.97 12.24
N SER A 123 10.55 -2.40 11.22
CA SER A 123 10.97 -1.54 10.11
C SER A 123 10.61 -2.20 8.79
N PHE A 124 9.97 -1.46 7.89
CA PHE A 124 9.77 -1.87 6.52
C PHE A 124 11.06 -1.67 5.73
N LEU A 125 11.27 -2.49 4.70
CA LEU A 125 12.34 -2.22 3.74
C LEU A 125 12.02 -0.92 2.98
N PRO A 126 13.01 -0.08 2.67
CA PRO A 126 12.81 1.15 1.90
C PRO A 126 12.64 0.83 0.39
N HIS A 127 11.77 -0.13 0.09
CA HIS A 127 11.48 -0.63 -1.24
C HIS A 127 9.99 -0.87 -1.39
N ALA A 128 9.39 -0.33 -2.45
CA ALA A 128 7.99 -0.58 -2.80
C ALA A 128 7.88 -1.32 -4.13
N ASP A 129 7.16 -2.44 -4.14
CA ASP A 129 6.86 -3.19 -5.35
C ASP A 129 5.56 -2.68 -5.97
N ILE A 130 5.62 -2.25 -7.22
CA ILE A 130 4.52 -1.68 -7.97
C ILE A 130 3.89 -2.76 -8.84
N GLY A 131 2.59 -2.95 -8.65
CA GLY A 131 1.76 -3.76 -9.52
C GLY A 131 0.66 -2.90 -10.14
N ALA A 132 0.13 -3.36 -11.26
CA ALA A 132 -1.00 -2.69 -11.89
C ALA A 132 -1.84 -3.65 -12.74
N ARG A 133 -3.06 -3.21 -13.03
CA ARG A 133 -3.99 -3.83 -13.97
C ARG A 133 -4.39 -2.79 -15.00
N LEU A 134 -4.36 -3.17 -16.28
CA LEU A 134 -4.63 -2.29 -17.45
C LEU A 134 -3.67 -1.08 -17.59
N LEU A 135 -2.53 -1.14 -16.89
CA LEU A 135 -1.42 -0.19 -16.96
C LEU A 135 -0.13 -1.00 -16.92
N GLU A 136 0.95 -0.44 -17.47
CA GLU A 136 2.28 -1.05 -17.43
C GLU A 136 2.98 -0.74 -16.09
N PRO A 137 3.24 -1.75 -15.23
CA PRO A 137 3.87 -1.52 -13.93
C PRO A 137 5.26 -0.88 -14.01
N GLU A 138 6.00 -1.16 -15.09
CA GLU A 138 7.30 -0.58 -15.39
C GLU A 138 7.25 0.94 -15.57
N THR A 139 6.26 1.41 -16.33
CA THR A 139 6.02 2.84 -16.53
C THR A 139 5.67 3.52 -15.22
N LEU A 140 4.88 2.86 -14.37
CA LEU A 140 4.54 3.38 -13.04
C LEU A 140 5.76 3.41 -12.10
N ALA A 141 6.57 2.36 -12.08
CA ALA A 141 7.80 2.33 -11.29
C ALA A 141 8.81 3.40 -11.73
N SER A 142 8.71 3.89 -12.97
CA SER A 142 9.53 5.00 -13.50
C SER A 142 8.84 6.37 -13.38
N ASN A 143 7.61 6.45 -12.88
CA ASN A 143 6.85 7.69 -12.75
C ASN A 143 7.45 8.59 -11.65
N PRO A 144 7.89 9.83 -11.96
CA PRO A 144 8.56 10.70 -10.99
C PRO A 144 7.63 11.19 -9.90
N GLN A 145 6.35 11.44 -10.19
CA GLN A 145 5.36 11.84 -9.19
C GLN A 145 5.10 10.72 -8.17
N LEU A 146 5.02 9.46 -8.65
CA LEU A 146 4.87 8.30 -7.77
C LEU A 146 6.10 8.11 -6.88
N ARG A 147 7.30 8.24 -7.44
CA ARG A 147 8.57 8.17 -6.68
C ARG A 147 8.65 9.26 -5.62
N GLN A 148 8.32 10.50 -5.98
CA GLN A 148 8.31 11.63 -5.06
C GLN A 148 7.32 11.41 -3.92
N TRP A 149 6.11 10.97 -4.25
CA TRP A 149 5.07 10.69 -3.25
C TRP A 149 5.46 9.55 -2.29
N LEU A 150 6.12 8.50 -2.78
CA LEU A 150 6.61 7.38 -1.94
C LEU A 150 7.92 7.66 -1.20
N THR A 151 8.60 8.76 -1.49
CA THR A 151 9.92 9.10 -0.88
C THR A 151 9.96 8.99 0.65
N PRO A 152 8.89 9.35 1.41
CA PRO A 152 8.89 9.19 2.86
C PRO A 152 9.04 7.75 3.37
N CYS A 153 8.70 6.74 2.56
CA CYS A 153 8.68 5.33 2.98
C CYS A 153 9.47 4.38 2.06
N ALA A 154 9.88 4.80 0.87
CA ALA A 154 10.64 3.98 -0.07
C ALA A 154 11.68 4.81 -0.83
N SER A 155 12.91 4.30 -0.90
CA SER A 155 14.00 4.88 -1.70
C SER A 155 14.17 4.17 -3.05
N SER A 156 13.57 3.01 -3.23
CA SER A 156 13.63 2.22 -4.47
C SER A 156 12.26 1.65 -4.83
N LEU A 157 11.98 1.55 -6.13
CA LEU A 157 10.75 0.95 -6.65
C LEU A 157 11.08 -0.28 -7.50
N GLY A 158 10.31 -1.34 -7.33
CA GLY A 158 10.39 -2.56 -8.13
C GLY A 158 9.11 -2.76 -8.94
N TRP A 159 9.19 -3.58 -9.98
CA TRP A 159 8.04 -4.12 -10.69
C TRP A 159 8.34 -5.57 -11.08
N ASN A 160 7.29 -6.37 -11.31
CA ASN A 160 7.38 -7.82 -11.57
C ASN A 160 7.80 -8.70 -10.39
N ARG A 161 7.76 -8.19 -9.15
CA ARG A 161 8.03 -8.96 -7.92
C ARG A 161 9.41 -9.65 -7.89
N LYS A 162 10.31 -9.21 -8.77
CA LYS A 162 11.72 -9.62 -8.83
C LYS A 162 12.55 -8.40 -8.46
N VAL A 163 13.49 -8.57 -7.55
CA VAL A 163 14.47 -7.52 -7.25
C VAL A 163 15.26 -7.24 -8.52
N GLN A 164 15.19 -6.00 -9.01
CA GLN A 164 16.04 -5.56 -10.10
C GLN A 164 17.40 -5.16 -9.54
N PRO A 165 18.52 -5.54 -10.19
CA PRO A 165 19.82 -5.03 -9.80
C PRO A 165 19.83 -3.50 -10.03
N GLY A 166 20.24 -2.76 -9.00
CA GLY A 166 20.49 -1.32 -9.08
C GLY A 166 21.80 -0.99 -9.78
#